data_AF-A0A650CYI0-F1
#
_entry.id   AF-A0A650CYI0-F1
#
_cell.length_a   1.000
_cell.length_b   1.000
_cell.length_c   1.000
_cell.angle_alpha   90.00
_cell.angle_beta   90.00
_cell.angle_gamma   90.00
#
_symmetry.space_group_name_H-M   'P 1'
#
loop_
_entity.id
_entity.type
_entity.pdbx_description
1 polymer ?
#
loop_
_entity_poly.entity_id
_entity_poly.type
_entity_poly.pdbx_seq_one_letter_code
_entity_poly.pdbx_strand_id
1 'polypeptide(L)' 'MDILLLFKLTLLVIASVTSVFGIGYIILTKFAPSTINKKDLFALGGILLSVGIVSFLVSIIFF' A
#
# COMPACT_ATOMS: atom_id res chain seq x y z
N MET A 1 -4.58 -0.83 -27.25
CA MET A 1 -3.66 0.03 -26.47
C MET A 1 -4.33 0.53 -25.19
N ASP A 2 -5.64 0.81 -25.25
CA ASP A 2 -6.42 1.40 -24.15
C ASP A 2 -6.57 0.50 -22.91
N ILE A 3 -6.80 -0.80 -23.10
CA ILE A 3 -6.96 -1.75 -21.97
C ILE A 3 -5.67 -1.85 -21.15
N LEU A 4 -4.52 -1.86 -21.81
CA LEU A 4 -3.21 -1.91 -21.14
C LEU A 4 -2.95 -0.61 -20.35
N LEU A 5 -3.29 0.55 -20.93
CA LEU A 5 -3.18 1.84 -20.25
C LEU A 5 -4.09 1.91 -19.01
N LEU A 6 -5.32 1.41 -19.13
CA LEU A 6 -6.31 1.40 -18.04
C LEU A 6 -5.89 0.45 -16.91
N PHE A 7 -5.30 -0.70 -17.26
CA PHE A 7 -4.70 -1.63 -16.30
C PHE A 7 -3.53 -0.99 -15.54
N LYS A 8 -2.63 -0.30 -16.24
CA LYS A 8 -1.51 0.45 -15.63
C LYS A 8 -2.00 1.52 -14.66
N LEU A 9 -2.97 2.32 -15.08
CA LEU A 9 -3.54 3.36 -14.23
C LEU A 9 -4.15 2.77 -12.96
N THR A 10 -4.86 1.65 -13.09
CA THR A 10 -5.47 0.95 -11.95
C THR A 10 -4.40 0.46 -10.97
N LEU A 11 -3.32 -0.16 -11.47
CA LEU A 11 -2.21 -0.60 -10.63
C LEU A 11 -1.51 0.57 -9.92
N LEU A 12 -1.33 1.70 -10.61
CA LEU A 12 -0.76 2.90 -10.03
C LEU A 12 -1.65 3.46 -8.90
N VAL A 13 -2.97 3.52 -9.12
CA VAL A 13 -3.93 3.95 -8.10
C VAL A 13 -3.90 3.02 -6.89
N ILE A 14 -3.90 1.70 -7.11
CA ILE A 14 -3.76 0.71 -6.03
C ILE A 14 -2.47 0.97 -5.26
N ALA A 15 -1.34 1.12 -5.96
CA ALA A 15 -0.04 1.35 -5.34
C ALA A 15 -0.01 2.62 -4.49
N SER A 16 -0.57 3.73 -4.98
CA SER A 16 -0.65 4.99 -4.25
C SER A 16 -1.54 4.86 -3.01
N VAL A 17 -2.75 4.30 -3.16
CA VAL A 17 -3.72 4.17 -2.07
C VAL A 17 -3.17 3.27 -0.97
N THR A 18 -2.68 2.07 -1.31
CA THR A 18 -2.15 1.15 -0.30
C THR A 18 -0.91 1.70 0.39
N SER A 19 -0.07 2.48 -0.31
CA SER A 19 1.09 3.13 0.30
C SER A 19 0.68 4.19 1.32
N VAL A 20 -0.31 5.03 1.00
CA VAL A 20 -0.84 6.03 1.95
C VAL A 20 -1.41 5.36 3.19
N PHE A 21 -2.22 4.32 3.02
CA PHE A 21 -2.75 3.57 4.16
C PHE A 21 -1.63 2.86 4.95
N GLY A 22 -0.67 2.24 4.28
CA GLY A 22 0.45 1.55 4.92
C GLY A 22 1.27 2.46 5.82
N ILE A 23 1.63 3.64 5.32
CA ILE A 23 2.30 4.69 6.10
C ILE A 23 1.39 5.16 7.25
N GLY A 24 0.10 5.36 6.99
CA GLY A 24 -0.88 5.74 8.01
C GLY A 24 -0.94 4.74 9.17
N TYR A 25 -1.01 3.45 8.89
CA TYR A 25 -0.98 2.39 9.91
C TYR A 25 0.32 2.37 10.70
N ILE A 26 1.47 2.57 10.05
CA ILE A 26 2.76 2.66 10.73
C ILE A 26 2.80 3.89 11.65
N ILE A 27 2.32 5.05 11.20
CA ILE A 27 2.24 6.26 12.04
C ILE A 27 1.31 6.02 13.23
N LEU A 28 0.17 5.36 12.99
CA LEU A 28 -0.79 5.02 14.04
C LEU A 28 -0.17 4.14 15.13
N THR A 29 0.84 3.29 14.85
CA THR A 29 1.51 2.53 15.92
C THR A 29 2.11 3.41 17.01
N LYS A 30 2.53 4.64 16.67
CA LYS A 30 3.12 5.62 17.60
C LYS A 30 2.06 6.33 18.44
N PHE A 31 0.86 6.52 17.89
CA PHE A 31 -0.25 7.25 18.53
C PHE A 31 -1.39 6.33 19.02
N ALA A 32 -1.27 5.03 18.81
CA ALA A 32 -2.28 4.05 19.16
C ALA A 32 -2.49 4.00 20.68
N PRO A 33 -3.75 4.05 21.14
CA PRO A 33 -4.10 3.80 22.54
C PRO A 33 -3.58 2.42 23.01
N SER A 34 -3.37 2.25 24.31
CA SER A 34 -2.92 0.98 24.90
C SER A 34 -3.89 -0.19 24.68
N THR A 35 -5.12 0.08 24.26
CA THR A 35 -6.14 -0.91 23.92
C THR A 35 -5.92 -1.55 22.55
N ILE A 36 -5.11 -0.96 21.66
CA ILE A 36 -4.85 -1.47 20.32
C ILE A 36 -3.48 -2.14 20.27
N ASN A 37 -3.44 -3.35 19.72
CA ASN A 37 -2.19 -4.08 19.54
C ASN A 37 -1.31 -3.40 18.46
N LYS A 38 -0.21 -2.80 18.90
CA LYS A 38 0.75 -2.10 18.04
C LYS A 38 1.43 -3.03 17.04
N LYS A 39 1.59 -4.32 17.36
CA LYS A 39 2.20 -5.31 16.45
C LYS A 39 1.31 -5.54 15.23
N ASP A 40 0.00 -5.63 15.44
CA ASP A 40 -0.97 -5.87 14.38
C ASP A 40 -1.07 -4.65 13.46
N LEU A 41 -1.07 -3.44 14.02
CA LEU A 41 -1.01 -2.19 13.25
C LEU A 41 0.26 -2.11 12.40
N PHE A 42 1.42 -2.45 12.98
CA PHE A 42 2.69 -2.44 12.24
C PHE A 42 2.70 -3.49 11.14
N ALA A 43 2.19 -4.70 11.42
CA ALA A 43 2.06 -5.77 10.43
C ALA A 43 1.13 -5.38 9.28
N LEU A 44 -0.05 -4.82 9.57
CA LEU A 44 -0.99 -4.31 8.56
C LEU A 44 -0.34 -3.22 7.69
N GLY A 45 0.36 -2.26 8.31
CA GLY A 45 1.08 -1.21 7.59
C GLY A 45 2.17 -1.76 6.67
N GLY A 46 2.93 -2.74 7.14
CA GLY A 46 3.94 -3.44 6.35
C GLY A 46 3.35 -4.19 5.15
N ILE A 47 2.26 -4.95 5.36
CA ILE A 47 1.57 -5.67 4.29
C ILE A 47 1.09 -4.71 3.20
N LEU A 48 0.47 -3.60 3.59
CA LEU A 48 -0.05 -2.60 2.65
C LEU A 48 1.07 -1.92 1.84
N LEU A 49 2.21 -1.65 2.48
CA LEU A 49 3.41 -1.17 1.78
C LEU A 49 3.94 -2.20 0.79
N SER A 50 4.04 -3.48 1.19
CA SER A 50 4.48 -4.55 0.29
C SER A 50 3.55 -4.69 -0.93
N VAL A 51 2.23 -4.62 -0.74
CA VAL A 51 1.25 -4.61 -1.84
C VAL A 51 1.47 -3.40 -2.75
N GLY A 52 1.74 -2.23 -2.18
CA GLY A 52 2.03 -1.02 -2.96
C GLY A 52 3.28 -1.16 -3.82
N ILE A 53 4.37 -1.66 -3.24
CA ILE A 53 5.64 -1.90 -3.94
C ILE A 53 5.44 -2.91 -5.08
N VAL A 54 4.78 -4.05 -4.80
CA VAL A 54 4.54 -5.08 -5.83
C VAL A 54 3.67 -4.52 -6.96
N SER A 55 2.60 -3.79 -6.64
CA SER A 55 1.71 -3.19 -7.65
C SER A 55 2.45 -2.19 -8.53
N PHE A 56 3.35 -1.39 -7.94
CA PHE A 56 4.19 -0.44 -8.65
C PHE A 56 5.22 -1.14 -9.55
N LEU A 57 5.90 -2.17 -9.05
CA LEU A 57 6.85 -2.97 -9.84
C LEU A 57 6.17 -3.64 -11.03
N VAL A 58 4.99 -4.23 -10.83
CA VAL A 58 4.18 -4.80 -11.91
C VAL A 58 3.86 -3.72 -12.93
N SER A 59 3.42 -2.53 -12.50
CA SER A 59 3.13 -1.42 -13.43
C SER A 59 4.35 -1.00 -14.26
N ILE A 60 5.57 -1.10 -13.72
CA ILE A 60 6.82 -0.77 -14.44
C ILE A 60 7.24 -1.88 -15.40
N ILE A 61 7.14 -3.16 -15.01
CA ILE A 61 7.58 -4.28 -15.85
C ILE A 61 6.75 -4.37 -17.13
N PHE A 62 5.47 -4.03 -17.06
CA PHE A 62 4.59 -3.94 -18.23
C PHE A 62 4.75 -2.61 -19.01
N PHE A 63 5.75 -1.77 -18.72
CA PHE A 63 6.02 -0.50 -19.40
C PHE A 63 6.66 -0.71 -20.78
#